data_AF-A0A7J2RAX3-F1
#
_entry.id   AF-A0A7J2RAX3-F1
#
_cell.length_a   1.000
_cell.length_b   1.000
_cell.length_c   1.000
_cell.angle_alpha   90.00
_cell.angle_beta   90.00
_cell.angle_gamma   90.00
#
_symmetry.space_group_name_H-M   'P 1'
#
loop_
_entity.id
_entity.type
_entity.pdbx_description
1 polymer ?
#
loop_
_entity_poly.entity_id
_entity_poly.type
_entity_poly.pdbx_seq_one_letter_code
_entity_poly.pdbx_strand_id
1 'polypeptide(L)' 'MRSLSSKKIPVILDTDIGMDIDDTWALGLILKCPELDVKLITTSS' A
#
# COMPACT_ATOMS: atom_id res chain seq x y z
N MET A 1 26.57 15.73 -8.09
CA MET A 1 25.74 14.52 -7.87
C MET A 1 24.45 14.94 -7.19
N ARG A 2 23.31 14.81 -7.87
CA ARG A 2 22.00 15.09 -7.28
C ARG A 2 21.60 13.85 -6.49
N SER A 3 21.45 13.96 -5.17
CA SER A 3 20.85 12.90 -4.37
C SER A 3 19.40 12.74 -4.83
N LEU A 4 19.11 11.68 -5.59
CA LEU A 4 17.74 11.27 -5.89
C LEU A 4 17.22 10.60 -4.62
N SER A 5 16.70 11.39 -3.69
CA SER A 5 15.74 10.84 -2.73
C SER A 5 14.59 10.30 -3.57
N SER A 6 14.55 8.97 -3.77
CA SER A 6 13.43 8.31 -4.44
C SER A 6 12.17 8.64 -3.64
N LYS A 7 11.45 9.67 -4.10
CA LYS A 7 10.27 10.16 -3.42
C LYS A 7 9.24 9.04 -3.49
N LYS A 8 8.79 8.58 -2.32
CA LYS A 8 7.79 7.52 -2.23
C LYS A 8 6.54 7.87 -3.01
N ILE A 9 5.94 6.88 -3.65
CA ILE A 9 4.73 7.01 -4.46
C ILE A 9 3.53 7.07 -3.51
N PRO A 10 2.74 8.15 -3.51
CA PRO A 10 1.54 8.22 -2.68
C PRO A 10 0.47 7.27 -3.22
N VAL A 11 -0.10 6.43 -2.35
CA VAL A 11 -1.11 5.42 -2.75
C VAL A 11 -2.32 5.46 -1.83
N ILE A 12 -3.50 5.26 -2.40
CA ILE A 12 -4.73 4.89 -1.68
C ILE A 12 -5.01 3.43 -2.03
N LEU A 13 -5.16 2.57 -1.03
CA LEU A 13 -5.55 1.17 -1.20
C LEU A 13 -7.04 1.03 -0.86
N ASP A 14 -7.81 0.46 -1.79
CA ASP A 14 -9.19 0.04 -1.57
C ASP A 14 -9.27 -1.46 -1.80
N THR A 15 -9.71 -2.22 -0.79
CA THR A 15 -9.64 -3.69 -0.77
C THR A 15 -10.78 -4.26 0.07
N ASP A 16 -11.31 -5.42 -0.30
CA ASP A 16 -12.43 -6.10 0.36
C ASP A 16 -11.97 -7.11 1.42
N ILE A 17 -11.26 -6.59 2.43
CA ILE A 17 -10.72 -7.37 3.55
C ILE A 17 -11.75 -8.35 4.14
N GLY A 18 -11.39 -9.64 4.05
CA GLY A 18 -12.16 -10.73 4.64
C GLY A 18 -12.99 -11.55 3.64
N MET A 19 -12.98 -11.18 2.35
CA MET A 19 -13.57 -11.99 1.26
C MET A 19 -12.63 -13.12 0.82
N ASP A 20 -11.34 -12.81 0.67
CA ASP A 20 -10.26 -13.75 0.32
C ASP A 20 -9.03 -13.49 1.24
N ILE A 21 -8.14 -14.47 1.33
CA ILE A 21 -6.85 -14.38 2.01
C ILE A 21 -5.88 -13.42 1.30
N ASP A 22 -5.99 -13.23 -0.01
CA ASP A 22 -5.06 -12.40 -0.78
C ASP A 22 -5.09 -10.92 -0.40
N ASP A 23 -6.25 -10.38 0.01
CA ASP A 23 -6.40 -9.03 0.59
C ASP A 23 -5.43 -8.80 1.76
N THR A 24 -5.32 -9.80 2.64
CA THR A 24 -4.44 -9.73 3.82
C THR A 24 -2.97 -9.70 3.39
N TRP A 25 -2.62 -10.44 2.35
CA TRP A 25 -1.27 -10.45 1.80
C TRP A 25 -0.96 -9.14 1.09
N ALA A 26 -1.89 -8.60 0.31
CA ALA A 26 -1.77 -7.31 -0.36
C ALA A 26 -1.55 -6.18 0.66
N LEU A 27 -2.35 -6.14 1.73
CA LEU A 27 -2.19 -5.18 2.83
C LEU A 27 -0.85 -5.33 3.54
N GLY A 28 -0.42 -6.56 3.84
CA GLY A 28 0.87 -6.80 4.49
C GLY A 28 2.05 -6.35 3.63
N LEU A 29 2.02 -6.65 2.34
CA LEU A 29 3.07 -6.31 1.39
C LEU A 29 3.14 -4.80 1.14
N ILE A 30 2.01 -4.13 0.90
CA ILE A 30 1.99 -2.69 0.59
C ILE A 30 2.56 -1.85 1.75
N LEU A 31 2.28 -2.24 3.00
CA LEU A 31 2.78 -1.56 4.20
C LEU A 31 4.29 -1.77 4.42
N LYS A 32 4.88 -2.79 3.78
CA LYS A 32 6.33 -3.07 3.83
C LYS A 32 7.09 -2.51 2.62
N CYS A 33 6.39 -2.04 1.59
CA CYS A 33 7.00 -1.54 0.36
C CYS A 33 7.69 -0.18 0.60
N PRO A 34 9.04 -0.08 0.55
CA PRO A 34 9.74 1.17 0.82
C PRO A 34 9.49 2.26 -0.24
N GLU A 35 9.09 1.88 -1.44
CA GLU A 35 8.75 2.75 -2.57
C GLU A 35 7.40 3.43 -2.40
N LEU A 36 6.53 2.92 -1.53
CA LEU A 36 5.14 3.38 -1.39
C LEU A 36 4.94 4.18 -0.11
N ASP A 37 4.08 5.19 -0.21
CA ASP A 37 3.63 6.06 0.87
C ASP A 37 2.10 5.97 0.94
N VAL A 38 1.62 4.96 1.66
CA VAL A 38 0.19 4.69 1.81
C VAL A 38 -0.46 5.83 2.58
N LYS A 39 -1.40 6.52 1.94
CA LYS A 39 -2.10 7.70 2.47
C LYS A 39 -3.43 7.37 3.11
N LEU A 40 -4.10 6.34 2.61
CA LEU A 40 -5.41 5.92 3.05
C LEU A 40 -5.62 4.45 2.68
N ILE A 41 -6.33 3.73 3.55
CA ILE A 41 -6.84 2.39 3.29
C ILE A 41 -8.35 2.44 3.51
N THR A 42 -9.11 2.05 2.49
CA THR A 42 -10.57 1.87 2.56
C THR A 42 -10.91 0.40 2.39
N THR A 43 -12.07 0.04 2.93
CA THR A 43 -12.60 -1.32 2.78
C THR A 43 -14.12 -1.27 2.72
N SER A 44 -14.70 -2.25 2.03
CA SER A 44 -16.13 -2.45 1.90
C SER A 44 -16.50 -3.91 2.15
N SER A 45 -17.74 -4.13 2.58
CA SER A 45 -18.32 -5.46 2.83
C SER A 45 -19.33 -5.83 1.74
#